data_AF-A0A5A9DRB4-F1
#
_entry.id   AF-A0A5A9DRB4-F1
#
_cell.length_a   1.000
_cell.length_b   1.000
_cell.length_c   1.000
_cell.angle_alpha   90.00
_cell.angle_beta   90.00
_cell.angle_gamma   90.00
#
_symmetry.space_group_name_H-M   'P 1'
#
loop_
_entity.id
_entity.type
_entity.pdbx_description
1 polymer ?
#
loop_
_entity_poly.entity_id
_entity_poly.type
_entity_poly.pdbx_seq_one_letter_code
_entity_poly.pdbx_strand_id
1 'polypeptide(L)' 'KRLRAFYDKKREEGKLYKVAVIACVNKLLHWIYAILKNRTTFQDIA' A
#
# COMPACT_ATOMS: atom_id res chain seq x y z
N LYS A 1 5.80 3.28 8.79
CA LYS A 1 7.10 3.33 8.07
C LYS A 1 7.18 2.46 6.79
N ARG A 2 6.41 1.37 6.68
CA ARG A 2 6.43 0.45 5.51
C ARG A 2 5.95 1.02 4.16
N LEU A 3 4.96 1.93 4.15
CA LEU A 3 4.46 2.50 2.89
C LEU A 3 5.53 3.38 2.20
N ARG A 4 6.33 4.10 3.00
CA ARG A 4 7.46 4.89 2.50
C ARG A 4 8.55 3.99 1.92
N ALA A 5 8.95 2.94 2.64
CA ALA A 5 9.91 1.96 2.13
C ALA A 5 9.40 1.24 0.86
N PHE A 6 8.10 0.95 0.78
CA PHE A 6 7.49 0.38 -0.43
C PHE A 6 7.49 1.38 -1.59
N TYR A 7 7.19 2.65 -1.32
CA TYR A 7 7.26 3.73 -2.29
C TYR A 7 8.71 3.94 -2.80
N ASP A 8 9.68 4.01 -1.90
CA ASP A 8 11.09 4.21 -2.23
C ASP A 8 11.63 3.01 -3.03
N LYS A 9 11.33 1.78 -2.63
CA LYS A 9 11.65 0.58 -3.42
C LYS A 9 11.04 0.62 -4.83
N LYS A 10 9.80 1.10 -4.96
CA LYS A 10 9.15 1.26 -6.28
C LYS A 10 9.78 2.38 -7.11
N ARG A 11 10.39 3.38 -6.47
CA ARG A 11 11.15 4.45 -7.13
C ARG A 11 12.53 3.96 -7.58
N GLU A 12 13.20 3.16 -6.77
CA GLU A 12 14.50 2.53 -7.11
C GLU A 12 14.38 1.53 -8.28
N GLU A 13 13.22 0.89 -8.44
CA GLU A 13 12.88 0.08 -9.63
C GLU A 13 12.77 0.91 -10.93
N GLY A 14 13.01 2.22 -10.91
CA GLY A 14 12.98 3.10 -12.09
C GLY A 14 11.57 3.48 -12.54
N LYS A 15 10.54 3.22 -11.73
CA LYS A 15 9.15 3.50 -12.11
C LYS A 15 8.84 5.00 -12.05
N LEU A 16 8.03 5.44 -13.01
CA LEU A 16 7.44 6.77 -13.02
C LEU A 16 6.74 7.05 -11.69
N TYR A 17 6.94 8.26 -11.16
CA TYR A 17 6.41 8.69 -9.86
C TYR A 17 4.92 8.35 -9.68
N LYS A 18 4.12 8.58 -10.73
CA LYS A 18 2.69 8.26 -10.75
C LYS A 18 2.40 6.79 -10.48
N VAL A 19 3.18 5.88 -11.07
CA VAL A 19 3.00 4.43 -10.94
C VAL A 19 3.33 3.96 -9.52
N ALA A 20 4.38 4.51 -8.91
CA ALA A 20 4.72 4.20 -7.52
C ALA A 20 3.61 4.64 -6.54
N VAL A 21 3.03 5.82 -6.74
CA VAL A 21 1.90 6.31 -5.94
C VAL A 21 0.65 5.45 -6.15
N ILE A 22 0.30 5.15 -7.39
CA ILE A 22 -0.86 4.29 -7.72
C ILE A 22 -0.72 2.91 -7.07
N ALA A 23 0.48 2.33 -7.08
CA ALA A 23 0.74 1.05 -6.40
C ALA A 23 0.54 1.13 -4.88
N CYS A 24 0.93 2.24 -4.25
CA CYS A 24 0.68 2.46 -2.82
C CYS A 24 -0.82 2.57 -2.52
N VAL A 25 -1.56 3.32 -3.34
CA VAL A 25 -3.02 3.49 -3.20
C VAL A 25 -3.76 2.18 -3.43
N ASN A 26 -3.38 1.40 -4.46
CA ASN A 26 -4.00 0.10 -4.73
C ASN A 26 -3.79 -0.88 -3.56
N LYS A 27 -2.61 -0.84 -2.93
CA LYS A 27 -2.33 -1.65 -1.74
C LYS A 27 -3.19 -1.23 -0.55
N LEU A 28 -3.36 0.08 -0.32
CA LEU A 28 -4.27 0.62 0.71
C LEU A 28 -5.73 0.21 0.47
N LEU A 29 -6.21 0.33 -0.76
CA LEU A 29 -7.59 -0.02 -1.11
C LEU A 29 -7.88 -1.50 -0.87
N HIS A 30 -6.93 -2.37 -1.21
CA HIS A 30 -7.05 -3.80 -0.97
C HIS A 30 -7.15 -4.13 0.53
N TRP A 31 -6.41 -3.40 1.37
CA TRP A 31 -6.48 -3.55 2.83
C TRP A 31 -7.85 -3.11 3.35
N ILE A 32 -8.33 -1.94 2.92
CA ILE A 32 -9.67 -1.43 3.27
C ILE A 32 -10.76 -2.44 2.86
N TYR A 33 -10.68 -2.97 1.63
CA TYR A 33 -11.61 -3.98 1.14
C TYR A 33 -11.55 -5.27 1.97
N ALA A 34 -10.35 -5.75 2.32
CA ALA A 34 -10.18 -6.94 3.14
C ALA A 34 -10.76 -6.78 4.57
N ILE A 35 -10.60 -5.60 5.17
CA ILE A 35 -11.17 -5.24 6.47
C ILE A 35 -12.70 -5.25 6.40
N LEU A 36 -13.26 -4.56 5.41
CA LEU A 36 -14.71 -4.49 5.18
C LEU A 36 -15.30 -5.88 4.92
N LYS A 37 -14.62 -6.71 4.12
CA LYS A 37 -15.11 -8.02 3.71
C LYS A 37 -15.06 -9.06 4.84
N ASN A 38 -14.03 -9.03 5.67
CA ASN A 38 -13.85 -10.03 6.72
C ASN A 38 -14.42 -9.58 8.08
N ARG A 39 -14.95 -8.35 8.20
CA ARG A 39 -15.31 -7.68 9.48
C ARG A 39 -14.24 -7.81 10.55
N THR A 40 -12.98 -7.94 10.15
CA THR A 40 -11.85 -8.06 11.08
C THR A 40 -11.43 -6.67 11.50
N THR A 41 -11.19 -6.47 12.80
CA THR A 41 -10.70 -5.20 13.32
C THR A 41 -9.37 -4.86 12.65
N PHE A 42 -9.20 -3.60 12.24
CA PHE A 42 -7.97 -3.13 11.62
C PHE A 42 -6.78 -3.46 12.51
N GLN A 43 -5.99 -4.46 12.13
CA GLN A 43 -4.73 -4.77 12.79
C GLN A 43 -3.64 -4.02 12.04
N ASP A 44 -3.24 -2.88 12.60
CA ASP A 44 -2.04 -2.15 12.20
C ASP A 44 -0.82 -3.00 12.61
N ILE A 45 -0.56 -4.09 11.89
CA ILE A 45 0.63 -4.92 12.12
C ILE A 45 1.84 -4.11 11.63
N ALA A 46 2.43 -3.42 12.60
CA ALA A 46 3.62 -2.57 12.54
C ALA A 46 4.82 -3.23 11.83
#